data_AF-A0A535DJ94-F1
#
_entry.id   AF-A0A535DJ94-F1
#
_cell.length_a   1.000
_cell.length_b   1.000
_cell.length_c   1.000
_cell.angle_alpha   90.00
_cell.angle_beta   90.00
_cell.angle_gamma   90.00
#
_symmetry.space_group_name_H-M   'P 1'
#
loop_
_entity.id
_entity.type
_entity.pdbx_description
1 polymer ?
#
loop_
_entity_poly.entity_id
_entity_poly.type
_entity_poly.pdbx_seq_one_letter_code
_entity_poly.pdbx_strand_id
1 'polypeptide(L)'
;GNAAAFAFVAGIALLAVFSFALSYGAQAAQGALTEAGFGAGARLLIAIGSPLLGLAAGYVFFGLIYRYLPRVPVARSSVRVAALVSAVLWEVAKVAFGFFTRGLGLFSAYGPIAFAAGLLTWVYLTAVIILVGAEVIKVRRST
;
A
#
# COMPACT_ATOMS: atom_id res chain seq x y z
N GLY A 1 -1.27 -9.10 25.46
CA GLY A 1 -0.14 -10.04 25.58
C GLY A 1 0.65 -10.06 24.29
N ASN A 2 1.95 -10.40 24.34
CA ASN A 2 2.85 -10.36 23.19
C ASN A 2 2.30 -11.13 21.98
N ALA A 3 1.62 -12.27 22.20
CA ALA A 3 0.96 -13.05 21.16
C ALA A 3 -0.10 -12.28 20.34
N ALA A 4 -0.88 -11.39 20.97
CA ALA A 4 -1.88 -10.59 20.26
C ALA A 4 -1.24 -9.49 19.40
N ALA A 5 -0.12 -8.92 19.86
CA ALA A 5 0.66 -7.96 19.09
C ALA A 5 1.32 -8.63 17.87
N PHE A 6 1.89 -9.83 18.05
CA PHE A 6 2.45 -10.61 16.94
C PHE A 6 1.38 -11.03 15.93
N ALA A 7 0.21 -11.50 16.37
CA ALA A 7 -0.89 -11.84 15.47
C ALA A 7 -1.42 -10.63 14.69
N PHE A 8 -1.48 -9.45 15.33
CA PHE A 8 -1.85 -8.20 14.67
C PHE A 8 -0.83 -7.76 13.63
N VAL A 9 0.46 -7.79 13.96
CA VAL A 9 1.55 -7.48 13.03
C VAL A 9 1.59 -8.47 11.87
N ALA A 10 1.42 -9.76 12.13
CA ALA A 10 1.36 -10.79 11.10
C ALA A 10 0.13 -10.63 10.20
N GLY A 11 -1.04 -10.30 10.77
CA GLY A 11 -2.27 -10.04 10.00
C GLY A 11 -2.15 -8.80 9.11
N ILE A 12 -1.52 -7.73 9.61
CA ILE A 12 -1.18 -6.54 8.84
C ILE A 12 -0.21 -6.90 7.72
N ALA A 13 0.92 -7.56 8.03
CA ALA A 13 1.90 -7.95 7.03
C ALA A 13 1.27 -8.82 5.93
N LEU A 14 0.40 -9.77 6.30
CA LEU A 14 -0.34 -10.61 5.36
C LEU A 14 -1.28 -9.78 4.47
N LEU A 15 -2.03 -8.83 5.05
CA LEU A 15 -2.90 -7.93 4.29
C LEU A 15 -2.12 -7.04 3.31
N ALA A 16 -0.93 -6.57 3.71
CA ALA A 16 -0.06 -5.77 2.84
C ALA A 16 0.45 -6.61 1.66
N VAL A 17 0.93 -7.82 1.93
CA VAL A 17 1.36 -8.77 0.88
C VAL A 17 0.20 -9.13 -0.04
N PHE A 18 -0.99 -9.38 0.52
CA PHE A 18 -2.19 -9.70 -0.25
C PHE A 18 -2.64 -8.53 -1.15
N SER A 19 -2.63 -7.30 -0.63
CA SER A 19 -2.90 -6.08 -1.42
C SER A 19 -1.89 -5.90 -2.56
N PHE A 20 -0.61 -6.17 -2.29
CA PHE A 20 0.46 -6.09 -3.28
C PHE A 20 0.30 -7.17 -4.36
N ALA A 21 0.02 -8.41 -3.96
CA ALA A 21 -0.22 -9.54 -4.85
C ALA A 21 -1.45 -9.30 -5.75
N LEU A 22 -2.54 -8.75 -5.21
CA LEU A 22 -3.71 -8.36 -5.99
C LEU A 22 -3.37 -7.26 -7.01
N SER A 23 -2.61 -6.24 -6.59
CA SER A 23 -2.24 -5.11 -7.45
C SER A 23 -1.33 -5.55 -8.61
N TYR A 24 -0.28 -6.31 -8.30
CA TYR A 24 0.64 -6.84 -9.31
C TYR A 24 0.00 -7.92 -10.18
N GLY A 25 -0.83 -8.78 -9.60
CA GLY A 25 -1.61 -9.78 -10.34
C GLY A 25 -2.57 -9.13 -11.33
N ALA A 26 -3.25 -8.05 -10.94
CA ALA A 26 -4.11 -7.28 -11.83
C ALA A 26 -3.32 -6.64 -12.99
N GLN A 27 -2.11 -6.11 -12.73
CA GLN A 27 -1.25 -5.56 -13.78
C GLN A 27 -0.73 -6.64 -14.75
N ALA A 28 -0.37 -7.82 -14.24
CA ALA A 28 0.04 -8.95 -15.08
C ALA A 28 -1.12 -9.49 -15.92
N ALA A 29 -2.33 -9.60 -15.34
CA ALA A 29 -3.53 -10.01 -16.04
C ALA A 29 -3.93 -9.00 -17.14
N GLN A 30 -3.79 -7.69 -16.87
CA GLN A 30 -3.97 -6.67 -17.89
C GLN A 30 -3.01 -6.88 -19.06
N GLY A 31 -1.73 -7.17 -18.80
CA GLY A 31 -0.73 -7.52 -19.82
C GLY A 31 -1.18 -8.66 -20.73
N ALA A 32 -1.58 -9.80 -20.14
CA ALA A 32 -2.07 -10.97 -20.87
C ALA A 32 -3.37 -10.72 -21.67
N LEU A 33 -4.28 -9.89 -21.13
CA LEU A 33 -5.51 -9.48 -21.83
C LEU A 33 -5.23 -8.55 -23.02
N THR A 34 -4.12 -7.80 -22.98
CA THR A 34 -3.65 -7.00 -24.12
C THR A 34 -3.22 -7.88 -25.29
N GLU A 35 -2.54 -8.99 -24.99
CA GLU A 35 -2.12 -9.98 -25.99
C GLU A 35 -3.29 -10.80 -26.54
N ALA A 36 -4.35 -11.01 -25.73
CA ALA A 36 -5.56 -11.73 -26.13
C ALA A 36 -6.59 -10.91 -26.93
N GLY A 37 -6.32 -9.64 -27.23
CA GLY A 37 -7.16 -8.82 -28.14
C GLY A 37 -8.46 -8.25 -27.55
N PHE A 38 -8.68 -8.31 -26.23
CA PHE A 38 -9.88 -7.75 -25.61
C PHE A 38 -9.89 -6.19 -25.64
N GLY A 39 -11.02 -5.63 -26.06
CA GLY A 39 -11.22 -4.21 -26.39
C GLY A 39 -11.15 -3.23 -25.22
N ALA A 40 -10.98 -1.94 -25.56
CA ALA A 40 -10.75 -0.81 -24.66
C ALA A 40 -11.74 -0.69 -23.49
N GLY A 41 -12.97 -1.20 -23.62
CA GLY A 41 -13.98 -1.19 -22.56
C GLY A 41 -13.65 -2.10 -21.36
N ALA A 42 -13.15 -3.31 -21.60
CA ALA A 42 -12.70 -4.21 -20.51
C ALA A 42 -11.46 -3.67 -19.80
N ARG A 43 -10.58 -2.96 -20.54
CA ARG A 43 -9.41 -2.28 -19.99
C ARG A 43 -9.80 -1.12 -19.07
N LEU A 44 -10.77 -0.30 -19.45
CA LEU A 44 -11.28 0.80 -18.62
C LEU A 44 -11.95 0.30 -17.33
N LEU A 45 -12.76 -0.76 -17.40
CA LEU A 45 -13.42 -1.32 -16.22
C LEU A 45 -12.41 -1.92 -15.21
N ILE A 46 -11.40 -2.64 -15.69
CA ILE A 46 -10.35 -3.20 -14.82
C ILE A 46 -9.39 -2.11 -14.32
N ALA A 47 -9.08 -1.11 -15.14
CA ALA A 47 -8.21 0.01 -14.77
C ALA A 47 -8.83 0.94 -13.72
N ILE A 48 -10.16 1.06 -13.67
CA ILE A 48 -10.87 1.87 -12.66
C ILE A 48 -11.27 1.02 -11.46
N GLY A 49 -11.60 -0.27 -11.64
CA GLY A 49 -12.01 -1.17 -10.57
C GLY A 49 -10.87 -1.63 -9.66
N SER A 50 -9.68 -1.90 -10.23
CA SER A 50 -8.54 -2.42 -9.45
C SER A 50 -7.93 -1.41 -8.46
N PRO A 51 -7.80 -0.10 -8.77
CA PRO A 51 -7.29 0.88 -7.81
C PRO A 51 -8.30 1.15 -6.70
N LEU A 52 -9.61 1.05 -6.98
CA LEU A 52 -10.64 1.22 -5.96
C LEU A 52 -10.62 0.09 -4.93
N LEU A 53 -10.42 -1.15 -5.37
CA LEU A 53 -10.21 -2.29 -4.47
C LEU A 53 -8.89 -2.16 -3.68
N GLY A 54 -7.81 -1.71 -4.34
CA GLY A 54 -6.54 -1.41 -3.68
C GLY A 54 -6.68 -0.33 -2.61
N LEU A 55 -7.39 0.74 -2.92
CA LEU A 55 -7.64 1.86 -2.02
C LEU A 55 -8.55 1.44 -0.87
N ALA A 56 -9.59 0.63 -1.11
CA ALA A 56 -10.43 0.08 -0.04
C ALA A 56 -9.61 -0.84 0.89
N ALA A 57 -8.78 -1.71 0.34
CA ALA A 57 -7.88 -2.57 1.13
C ALA A 57 -6.86 -1.74 1.92
N GLY A 58 -6.24 -0.73 1.30
CA GLY A 58 -5.33 0.21 1.94
C GLY A 58 -6.01 0.99 3.06
N TYR A 59 -7.24 1.47 2.82
CA TYR A 59 -8.03 2.19 3.82
C TYR A 59 -8.31 1.32 5.05
N VAL A 60 -8.72 0.06 4.85
CA VAL A 60 -8.90 -0.89 5.95
C VAL A 60 -7.57 -1.13 6.66
N PHE A 61 -6.50 -1.38 5.93
CA PHE A 61 -5.16 -1.63 6.47
C PHE A 61 -4.66 -0.49 7.38
N PHE A 62 -4.62 0.74 6.87
CA PHE A 62 -4.20 1.90 7.66
C PHE A 62 -5.20 2.23 8.77
N GLY A 63 -6.49 2.03 8.54
CA GLY A 63 -7.52 2.16 9.56
C GLY A 63 -7.29 1.23 10.74
N LEU A 64 -6.93 -0.04 10.50
CA LEU A 64 -6.59 -1.01 11.53
C LEU A 64 -5.32 -0.57 12.28
N ILE A 65 -4.26 -0.18 11.57
CA ILE A 65 -3.02 0.34 12.17
C ILE A 65 -3.35 1.49 13.12
N TYR A 66 -4.04 2.51 12.67
CA TYR A 66 -4.33 3.71 13.48
C TYR A 66 -5.37 3.46 14.58
N ARG A 67 -6.18 2.40 14.48
CA ARG A 67 -7.18 2.06 15.50
C ARG A 67 -6.61 1.23 16.64
N TYR A 68 -5.74 0.28 16.33
CA TYR A 68 -5.31 -0.77 17.28
C TYR A 68 -3.85 -0.66 17.71
N LEU A 69 -2.99 -0.02 16.92
CA LEU A 69 -1.57 0.12 17.25
C LEU A 69 -1.27 1.22 18.30
N PRO A 70 -1.96 2.39 18.29
CA PRO A 70 -1.68 3.44 19.26
C PRO A 70 -2.03 3.03 20.69
N ARG A 71 -1.16 3.36 21.65
CA ARG A 71 -1.41 3.16 23.08
C ARG A 71 -2.46 4.12 23.65
N VAL A 72 -2.76 5.20 22.94
CA VAL A 72 -3.69 6.24 23.37
C VAL A 72 -4.97 6.12 22.53
N PRO A 73 -6.17 6.18 23.12
CA PRO A 73 -7.41 6.14 22.37
C PRO A 73 -7.48 7.28 21.36
N VAL A 74 -7.83 6.93 20.12
CA VAL A 74 -7.98 7.86 18.99
C VAL A 74 -9.45 7.94 18.58
N ALA A 75 -9.94 9.15 18.34
CA ALA A 75 -11.30 9.39 17.85
C ALA A 75 -11.51 8.72 16.49
N ARG A 76 -12.66 8.07 16.29
CA ARG A 76 -12.98 7.37 15.04
C ARG A 76 -13.01 8.30 13.83
N SER A 77 -13.37 9.58 14.02
CA SER A 77 -13.32 10.60 12.97
C SER A 77 -11.90 10.82 12.44
N SER A 78 -10.92 10.99 13.34
CA SER A 78 -9.51 11.18 12.99
C SER A 78 -8.90 9.95 12.32
N VAL A 79 -9.25 8.74 12.78
CA VAL A 79 -8.80 7.48 12.17
C VAL A 79 -9.27 7.36 10.71
N ARG A 80 -10.53 7.69 10.42
CA ARG A 80 -11.07 7.61 9.05
C ARG A 80 -10.33 8.55 8.10
N VAL A 81 -10.06 9.79 8.52
CA VAL A 81 -9.36 10.76 7.67
C VAL A 81 -7.90 10.33 7.45
N ALA A 82 -7.21 9.91 8.51
CA ALA A 82 -5.83 9.45 8.40
C ALA A 82 -5.70 8.20 7.54
N ALA A 83 -6.62 7.24 7.68
CA ALA A 83 -6.66 6.04 6.85
C ALA A 83 -6.88 6.37 5.37
N LEU A 84 -7.75 7.33 5.05
CA LEU A 84 -7.98 7.77 3.69
C LEU A 84 -6.74 8.43 3.09
N VAL A 85 -6.10 9.34 3.82
CA VAL A 85 -4.86 10.01 3.38
C VAL A 85 -3.76 8.98 3.13
N SER A 86 -3.55 8.06 4.07
CA SER A 86 -2.53 7.01 3.91
C SER A 86 -2.85 6.02 2.78
N ALA A 87 -4.12 5.66 2.57
CA ALA A 87 -4.53 4.80 1.47
C ALA A 87 -4.27 5.45 0.09
N VAL A 88 -4.55 6.74 -0.04
CA VAL A 88 -4.24 7.50 -1.27
C VAL A 88 -2.73 7.55 -1.49
N LEU A 89 -1.94 7.89 -0.47
CA LEU A 89 -0.49 7.89 -0.56
C LEU A 89 0.09 6.51 -0.88
N TRP A 90 -0.55 5.44 -0.40
CA TRP A 90 -0.16 4.06 -0.70
C TRP A 90 -0.34 3.69 -2.16
N GLU A 91 -1.46 4.07 -2.76
CA GLU A 91 -1.67 3.87 -4.20
C GLU A 91 -0.62 4.63 -5.03
N VAL A 92 -0.35 5.90 -4.67
CA VAL A 92 0.70 6.70 -5.32
C VAL A 92 2.07 6.06 -5.15
N ALA A 93 2.40 5.56 -3.95
CA ALA A 93 3.68 4.93 -3.68
C ALA A 93 3.86 3.63 -4.48
N LYS A 94 2.82 2.80 -4.62
CA LYS A 94 2.87 1.59 -5.48
C LYS A 94 3.23 1.95 -6.92
N VAL A 95 2.58 2.97 -7.48
CA VAL A 95 2.87 3.43 -8.84
C VAL A 95 4.29 3.97 -8.95
N ALA A 96 4.71 4.85 -8.05
CA ALA A 96 6.06 5.42 -8.02
C ALA A 96 7.14 4.33 -7.88
N PHE A 97 6.91 3.33 -7.03
CA PHE A 97 7.82 2.21 -6.84
C PHE A 97 7.88 1.28 -8.06
N GLY A 98 6.76 1.10 -8.77
CA GLY A 98 6.72 0.45 -10.07
C GLY A 98 7.61 1.15 -11.10
N PHE A 99 7.71 2.48 -11.10
CA PHE A 99 8.67 3.22 -11.92
C PHE A 99 10.11 3.06 -11.43
N PHE A 100 10.34 3.15 -10.13
CA PHE A 100 11.67 3.00 -9.52
C PHE A 100 12.31 1.64 -9.82
N THR A 101 11.53 0.56 -9.71
CA THR A 101 12.00 -0.81 -9.96
C THR A 101 12.41 -1.05 -11.42
N ARG A 102 11.81 -0.34 -12.39
CA ARG A 102 12.28 -0.37 -13.78
C ARG A 102 13.70 0.17 -13.91
N GLY A 103 14.03 1.23 -13.16
CA GLY A 103 15.39 1.78 -13.08
C GLY A 103 16.36 0.81 -12.42
N LEU A 104 15.94 0.09 -11.37
CA LEU A 104 16.75 -0.96 -10.73
C LEU A 104 17.10 -2.12 -11.68
N GLY A 105 16.23 -2.41 -12.66
CA GLY A 105 16.49 -3.42 -13.69
C GLY A 105 17.73 -3.14 -14.55
N LEU A 106 18.11 -1.86 -14.72
CA LEU A 106 19.35 -1.46 -15.39
C LEU A 106 20.60 -1.86 -14.61
N PHE A 107 20.46 -2.05 -13.29
CA PHE A 107 21.52 -2.47 -12.38
C PHE A 107 21.45 -3.97 -12.06
N SER A 108 20.80 -4.78 -12.92
CA SER A 108 20.62 -6.23 -12.70
C SER A 108 21.94 -6.99 -12.49
N ALA A 109 23.06 -6.50 -13.04
CA ALA A 109 24.40 -7.01 -12.80
C ALA A 109 24.81 -7.01 -11.30
N TYR A 110 24.18 -6.15 -10.49
CA TYR A 110 24.38 -6.05 -9.05
C TYR A 110 23.33 -6.81 -8.23
N GLY A 111 22.51 -7.65 -8.88
CA GLY A 111 21.45 -8.53 -8.34
C GLY A 111 21.04 -8.30 -6.87
N PRO A 112 21.77 -8.84 -5.88
CA PRO A 112 21.42 -8.71 -4.47
C PRO A 112 21.37 -7.26 -3.94
N ILE A 113 22.26 -6.39 -4.43
CA ILE A 113 22.32 -4.98 -4.02
C ILE A 113 21.13 -4.21 -4.58
N ALA A 114 20.76 -4.45 -5.85
CA ALA A 114 19.58 -3.84 -6.46
C ALA A 114 18.30 -4.26 -5.72
N PHE A 115 18.19 -5.52 -5.32
CA PHE A 115 17.10 -6.01 -4.48
C PHE A 115 17.07 -5.34 -3.10
N ALA A 116 18.21 -5.26 -2.41
CA ALA A 116 18.31 -4.62 -1.10
C ALA A 116 17.91 -3.14 -1.16
N ALA A 117 18.36 -2.40 -2.17
CA ALA A 117 17.99 -1.01 -2.40
C ALA A 117 16.48 -0.87 -2.67
N GLY A 118 15.90 -1.78 -3.46
CA GLY A 118 14.46 -1.91 -3.67
C GLY A 118 13.69 -2.07 -2.36
N LEU A 119 14.07 -3.07 -1.57
CA LEU A 119 13.41 -3.39 -0.31
C LEU A 119 13.52 -2.23 0.70
N LEU A 120 14.70 -1.64 0.86
CA LEU A 120 14.93 -0.51 1.76
C LEU A 120 14.08 0.70 1.37
N THR A 121 14.01 1.00 0.07
CA THR A 121 13.19 2.11 -0.44
C THR A 121 11.71 1.87 -0.16
N TRP A 122 11.22 0.64 -0.35
CA TRP A 122 9.82 0.31 -0.09
C TRP A 122 9.46 0.41 1.39
N VAL A 123 10.33 -0.10 2.27
CA VAL A 123 10.18 0.01 3.72
C VAL A 123 10.17 1.49 4.15
N TYR A 124 11.08 2.29 3.61
CA TYR A 124 11.14 3.73 3.87
C TYR A 124 9.85 4.45 3.47
N LEU A 125 9.36 4.21 2.24
CA LEU A 125 8.10 4.79 1.77
C LEU A 125 6.91 4.39 2.67
N THR A 126 6.84 3.11 3.05
CA THR A 126 5.80 2.61 3.97
C THR A 126 5.84 3.33 5.32
N ALA A 127 7.03 3.51 5.89
CA ALA A 127 7.22 4.22 7.15
C ALA A 127 6.78 5.69 7.04
N VAL A 128 7.15 6.38 5.96
CA VAL A 128 6.74 7.77 5.71
C VAL A 128 5.22 7.89 5.64
N ILE A 129 4.53 7.00 4.92
CA ILE A 129 3.06 7.03 4.79
C ILE A 129 2.37 6.86 6.15
N ILE A 130 2.90 5.96 7.00
CA ILE A 130 2.39 5.74 8.35
C ILE A 130 2.59 6.99 9.21
N LEU A 131 3.78 7.61 9.14
CA LEU A 131 4.10 8.82 9.90
C LEU A 131 3.21 10.00 9.48
N VAL A 132 2.97 10.18 8.18
CA VAL A 132 2.10 11.24 7.67
C VAL A 132 0.67 11.06 8.19
N GLY A 133 0.12 9.85 8.15
CA GLY A 133 -1.22 9.60 8.70
C GLY A 133 -1.29 9.79 10.22
N ALA A 134 -0.21 9.46 10.95
CA ALA A 134 -0.12 9.76 12.38
C ALA A 134 -0.11 11.27 12.69
N GLU A 135 0.57 12.08 11.88
CA GLU A 135 0.55 13.54 12.04
C GLU A 135 -0.85 14.12 11.76
N VAL A 136 -1.58 13.57 10.77
CA VAL A 136 -2.99 13.93 10.51
C VAL A 136 -3.87 13.68 11.75
N ILE A 137 -3.65 12.57 12.45
CA ILE A 137 -4.36 12.26 13.70
C ILE A 137 -4.04 13.29 14.78
N LYS A 138 -2.75 13.64 14.93
CA LYS A 138 -2.26 14.57 15.94
C LYS A 138 -2.83 15.98 15.73
N VAL A 139 -2.80 16.51 14.51
CA VAL A 139 -3.36 17.83 14.17
C VAL A 139 -4.87 17.89 14.43
N ARG A 140 -5.60 16.82 14.09
CA ARG A 140 -7.04 16.73 14.38
C ARG A 140 -7.39 16.51 15.86
N ARG A 141 -6.40 16.25 16.71
CA ARG A 141 -6.60 16.11 18.15
C ARG A 141 -6.37 17.43 18.89
N SER A 142 -5.63 18.36 18.31
CA SER A 142 -5.35 19.69 18.88
C SER A 142 -6.39 20.75 18.52
N THR A 143 -7.46 20.38 17.80
CA THR A 143 -8.61 21.23 17.46
C THR A 143 -9.85 20.67 18.14
#